data_AF-A0A699XHB8-F1
#
_entry.id   AF-A0A699XHB8-F1
#
_cell.length_a   1.000
_cell.length_b   1.000
_cell.length_c   1.000
_cell.angle_alpha   90.00
_cell.angle_beta   90.00
_cell.angle_gamma   90.00
#
_symmetry.space_group_name_H-M   'P 1'
#
loop_
_entity.id
_entity.type
_entity.pdbx_description
1 polymer ?
#
loop_
_entity_poly.entity_id
_entity_poly.type
_entity_poly.pdbx_seq_one_letter_code
_entity_poly.pdbx_strand_id
1 'polypeptide(L)' 'MRIVDIREKTVSIASPIANAYIDFSKMTCSVVAVITDVIRDG' A
#
# COMPACT_ATOMS: atom_id res chain seq x y z
N MET A 1 -8.04 -17.12 -15.62
CA MET A 1 -7.50 -16.20 -14.61
C MET A 1 -6.84 -15.04 -15.34
N ARG A 2 -7.31 -13.83 -15.11
CA ARG A 2 -6.69 -12.58 -15.57
C ARG A 2 -6.86 -11.49 -14.51
N ILE A 3 -5.94 -10.53 -14.51
CA ILE A 3 -6.09 -9.28 -13.77
C ILE A 3 -7.14 -8.43 -14.49
N VAL A 4 -8.14 -7.96 -13.76
CA VAL A 4 -9.23 -7.12 -14.31
C VAL A 4 -9.03 -5.65 -13.99
N ASP A 5 -8.36 -5.35 -12.89
CA ASP A 5 -8.11 -3.98 -12.44
C ASP A 5 -6.92 -3.96 -11.46
N ILE A 6 -6.23 -2.82 -11.39
CA ILE A 6 -5.18 -2.55 -10.41
C ILE A 6 -5.47 -1.17 -9.83
N ARG A 7 -5.68 -1.12 -8.52
CA ARG A 7 -5.92 0.13 -7.80
C ARG A 7 -4.77 0.42 -6.86
N GLU A 8 -4.36 1.68 -6.79
CA GLU A 8 -3.34 2.16 -5.86
C GLU A 8 -3.89 3.28 -5.00
N LYS A 9 -3.39 3.34 -3.76
CA LYS A 9 -3.58 4.49 -2.89
C LYS A 9 -2.34 4.70 -2.02
N THR A 10 -1.86 5.94 -2.00
CA THR A 10 -0.86 6.38 -1.02
C THR A 10 -1.50 6.56 0.35
N VAL A 11 -0.90 5.96 1.37
CA VAL A 11 -1.32 6.08 2.77
C VAL A 11 -0.16 6.59 3.63
N SER A 12 -0.48 7.42 4.61
CA SER A 12 0.51 7.94 5.55
C SER A 12 0.80 6.91 6.63
N ILE A 13 2.09 6.70 6.89
CA ILE A 13 2.60 6.00 8.09
C ILE A 13 3.48 6.93 8.92
N ALA A 14 3.22 8.25 8.80
CA ALA A 14 3.98 9.27 9.46
C ALA A 14 3.96 9.10 10.98
N SER A 15 5.13 9.19 11.60
CA SER A 15 5.28 9.11 13.05
C SER A 15 6.53 9.89 13.50
N PRO A 16 6.63 10.29 14.78
CA PRO A 16 7.77 11.07 15.28
C PRO A 16 9.05 10.24 15.49
N ILE A 17 9.06 8.95 15.14
CA ILE A 17 10.25 8.09 15.30
C ILE A 17 11.33 8.50 14.30
N ALA A 18 12.59 8.29 14.69
CA ALA A 18 13.75 8.61 13.86
C ALA A 18 14.88 7.63 14.11
N ASN A 19 15.76 7.50 13.12
CA ASN A 19 17.05 6.82 13.23
C ASN A 19 18.19 7.82 12.97
N ALA A 20 19.44 7.35 12.94
CA ALA A 20 20.62 8.21 12.74
C ALA A 20 20.69 8.91 11.37
N TYR A 21 19.81 8.54 10.42
CA TYR A 21 19.84 9.01 9.04
C TYR A 21 18.56 9.78 8.64
N ILE A 22 17.39 9.36 9.11
CA ILE A 22 16.08 9.93 8.75
C ILE A 22 15.09 9.98 9.93
N ASP A 23 14.13 10.90 9.83
CA ASP A 23 12.88 10.88 10.60
C ASP A 23 11.70 10.39 9.73
N PHE A 24 10.64 9.92 10.39
CA PHE A 24 9.47 9.34 9.73
C PHE A 24 8.29 10.33 9.63
N SER A 25 8.48 11.63 9.89
CA SER A 25 7.37 12.60 10.03
C SER A 25 6.53 12.80 8.76
N LYS A 26 7.06 12.40 7.59
CA LYS A 26 6.40 12.51 6.29
C LYS A 26 6.35 11.16 5.55
N MET A 27 6.58 10.06 6.24
CA MET A 27 6.65 8.74 5.63
C MET A 27 5.28 8.32 5.08
N THR A 28 5.27 7.81 3.85
CA THR A 28 4.10 7.26 3.20
C THR A 28 4.43 5.89 2.61
N CYS A 29 3.40 5.09 2.33
CA CYS A 29 3.51 3.86 1.56
C CYS A 29 2.36 3.73 0.58
N SER A 30 2.58 3.00 -0.51
CA SER A 30 1.52 2.67 -1.47
C SER A 30 0.87 1.35 -1.09
N VAL A 31 -0.47 1.35 -1.01
CA VAL A 31 -1.28 0.13 -0.92
C VAL A 31 -1.87 -0.15 -2.29
N VAL A 32 -1.74 -1.41 -2.74
CA VAL A 32 -2.18 -1.83 -4.07
C VAL A 32 -3.15 -2.99 -3.96
N ALA A 33 -4.28 -2.90 -4.67
CA ALA A 33 -5.22 -4.00 -4.85
C ALA A 33 -5.12 -4.52 -6.29
N VAL A 34 -4.72 -5.79 -6.44
CA VAL A 34 -4.71 -6.50 -7.72
C VAL A 34 -5.99 -7.32 -7.80
N ILE A 35 -6.94 -6.86 -8.60
CA ILE A 35 -8.27 -7.48 -8.70
C ILE A 35 -8.23 -8.46 -9.87
N THR A 36 -8.69 -9.69 -9.65
CA THR A 36 -8.76 -10.74 -10.67
C THR A 36 -10.20 -11.17 -10.92
N ASP A 37 -10.43 -11.88 -12.02
CA ASP A 37 -11.74 -12.47 -12.34
C ASP A 37 -12.01 -13.80 -11.60
N VAL A 38 -11.15 -14.19 -10.67
CA VAL A 38 -11.24 -15.48 -9.97
C VAL A 38 -11.95 -15.32 -8.62
N ILE A 39 -12.96 -16.16 -8.40
CA ILE A 39 -13.70 -16.29 -7.13
C ILE A 39 -13.09 -17.45 -6.31
N ARG A 40 -12.88 -17.24 -5.01
CA ARG A 40 -12.38 -18.22 -4.03
C ARG A 40 -13.19 -18.01 -2.74
N ASP A 41 -13.75 -19.09 -2.20
CA ASP A 41 -14.60 -19.09 -1.00
C ASP A 41 -15.94 -18.32 -1.10
N GLY A 42 -16.48 -18.16 -2.32
CA GLY A 42 -17.75 -17.49 -2.62
C GLY A 42 -17.58 -16.05 -3.09
#